data_AF-A0A7R9C2K7-F1
#
_entry.id   AF-A0A7R9C2K7-F1
#
_cell.length_a   1.000
_cell.length_b   1.000
_cell.length_c   1.000
_cell.angle_alpha   90.00
_cell.angle_beta   90.00
_cell.angle_gamma   90.00
#
_symmetry.space_group_name_H-M   'P 1'
#
loop_
_entity.id
_entity.type
_entity.pdbx_description
1 polymer ?
#
loop_
_entity_poly.entity_id
_entity_poly.type
_entity_poly.pdbx_seq_one_letter_code
_entity_poly.pdbx_strand_id
1 'polypeptide(L)'
;MTGNLGRKFSYSIFVVTGNGDGLGGFALGRAPSLPAALRKAKNRAGQKLMRVERHENHTVLHDFHANFGKSRINVHKAPKGFGLVCHRAIKSICEVIGIKDLHAKKEACARKTVQNLTKAFFLGLLRQKSYQEMSDETKLLLVERNPDRLGFPRLLAEPSEPIPDEKIGHVPDFQSYCFGGRVEHVKKKDSQWYKKLPGWQTHLKRTHPFRNMP
;
A
#
# COMPACT_ATOMS: atom_id res chain seq x y z
N MET A 1 29.24 -26.45 7.62
CA MET A 1 30.25 -27.50 7.38
C MET A 1 29.94 -28.58 8.38
N THR A 2 29.69 -29.81 7.96
CA THR A 2 29.40 -30.92 8.88
C THR A 2 30.68 -31.72 9.05
N GLY A 3 31.06 -32.07 10.28
CA GLY A 3 32.34 -32.74 10.58
C GLY A 3 32.61 -33.98 9.72
N ASN A 4 31.58 -34.75 9.38
CA ASN A 4 31.73 -36.02 8.67
C ASN A 4 31.46 -35.94 7.15
N LEU A 5 30.62 -35.00 6.71
CA LEU A 5 30.10 -34.92 5.32
C LEU A 5 30.59 -33.68 4.56
N GLY A 6 31.44 -32.85 5.18
CA GLY A 6 31.97 -31.63 4.57
C GLY A 6 30.90 -30.59 4.25
N ARG A 7 30.84 -30.12 3.00
CA ARG A 7 29.89 -29.07 2.55
C ARG A 7 28.56 -29.67 2.11
N LYS A 8 27.55 -29.60 2.99
CA LYS A 8 26.17 -30.00 2.69
C LYS A 8 25.38 -28.85 2.04
N PHE A 9 24.79 -29.10 0.87
CA PHE A 9 23.88 -28.16 0.22
C PHE A 9 22.45 -28.28 0.80
N SER A 10 21.73 -27.16 0.80
CA SER A 10 20.33 -27.12 1.20
C SER A 10 19.62 -26.00 0.45
N TYR A 11 18.39 -26.25 0.05
CA TYR A 11 17.55 -25.28 -0.63
C TYR A 11 16.74 -24.49 0.39
N SER A 12 16.69 -23.18 0.20
CA SER A 12 15.91 -22.25 1.01
C SER A 12 14.93 -21.51 0.13
N ILE A 13 13.63 -21.77 0.32
CA ILE A 13 12.55 -21.22 -0.50
C ILE A 13 11.66 -20.34 0.38
N PHE A 14 11.38 -19.13 -0.10
CA PHE A 14 10.46 -18.20 0.54
C PHE A 14 9.19 -18.11 -0.30
N VAL A 15 8.04 -18.40 0.31
CA VAL A 15 6.75 -18.51 -0.38
C VAL A 15 5.75 -17.57 0.27
N VAL A 16 4.86 -17.03 -0.55
CA VAL A 16 3.67 -16.28 -0.14
C VAL A 16 2.46 -17.07 -0.62
N THR A 17 1.40 -17.13 0.19
CA THR A 17 0.15 -17.85 -0.10
C THR A 17 -1.02 -16.98 0.34
N GLY A 18 -2.15 -17.07 -0.35
CA GLY A 18 -3.33 -16.27 -0.08
C GLY A 18 -4.49 -16.70 -0.96
N ASN A 19 -5.68 -16.20 -0.62
CA ASN A 19 -6.95 -16.60 -1.23
C ASN A 19 -7.51 -15.59 -2.24
N GLY A 20 -6.83 -14.47 -2.48
CA GLY A 20 -7.36 -13.36 -3.31
C GLY A 20 -8.42 -12.50 -2.62
N ASP A 21 -8.80 -12.83 -1.37
CA ASP A 21 -9.87 -12.17 -0.62
C ASP A 21 -9.38 -11.61 0.72
N GLY A 22 -8.25 -10.91 0.69
CA GLY A 22 -7.71 -10.21 1.85
C GLY A 22 -7.08 -11.12 2.89
N LEU A 23 -6.79 -12.39 2.56
CA LEU A 23 -6.14 -13.31 3.47
C LEU A 23 -4.85 -13.82 2.84
N GLY A 24 -3.73 -13.64 3.55
CA GLY A 24 -2.41 -13.93 3.03
C GLY A 24 -1.40 -14.26 4.11
N GLY A 25 -0.41 -15.09 3.77
CA GLY A 25 0.62 -15.57 4.67
C GLY A 25 1.91 -15.82 3.92
N PHE A 26 3.02 -15.85 4.65
CA PHE A 26 4.33 -16.14 4.06
C PHE A 26 5.19 -17.00 4.99
N ALA A 27 6.08 -17.79 4.41
CA ALA A 27 7.00 -18.61 5.19
C ALA A 27 8.30 -18.92 4.44
N LEU A 28 9.34 -19.23 5.23
CA LEU A 28 10.60 -19.77 4.77
C LEU A 28 10.63 -21.28 5.02
N GLY A 29 10.87 -22.07 3.97
CA GLY A 29 11.12 -23.50 4.03
C GLY A 29 12.57 -23.81 3.66
N ARG A 30 13.23 -24.64 4.46
CA ARG A 30 14.58 -25.14 4.17
C ARG A 30 14.60 -26.66 4.23
N ALA A 31 15.16 -27.29 3.21
CA ALA A 31 15.26 -28.75 3.07
C ALA A 31 16.42 -29.15 2.15
N PRO A 32 16.87 -30.42 2.17
CA PRO A 32 17.92 -30.90 1.26
C PRO A 32 17.45 -31.05 -0.20
N SER A 33 16.16 -31.28 -0.45
CA SER A 33 15.59 -31.32 -1.80
C SER A 33 14.65 -30.14 -2.06
N LEU A 34 14.62 -29.65 -3.29
CA LEU A 34 13.76 -28.53 -3.72
C LEU A 34 12.26 -28.79 -3.48
N PRO A 35 11.65 -29.93 -3.92
CA PRO A 35 10.22 -30.15 -3.71
C PRO A 35 9.87 -30.27 -2.22
N ALA A 36 10.75 -30.83 -1.40
CA ALA A 36 10.54 -30.89 0.05
C ALA A 36 10.58 -29.49 0.69
N ALA A 37 11.49 -28.62 0.25
CA ALA A 37 11.57 -27.25 0.74
C ALA A 37 10.30 -26.45 0.36
N LEU A 38 9.79 -26.64 -0.85
CA LEU A 38 8.58 -25.98 -1.34
C LEU A 38 7.35 -26.44 -0.57
N ARG A 39 7.16 -27.75 -0.42
CA ARG A 39 6.05 -28.32 0.38
C ARG A 39 6.07 -27.81 1.81
N LYS A 40 7.26 -27.77 2.44
CA LYS A 40 7.45 -27.25 3.80
C LYS A 40 7.12 -25.76 3.88
N ALA A 41 7.54 -24.96 2.90
CA ALA A 41 7.24 -23.53 2.87
C ALA A 41 5.74 -23.27 2.69
N LYS A 42 5.08 -23.95 1.74
CA LYS A 42 3.64 -23.82 1.45
C LYS A 42 2.79 -24.18 2.68
N ASN A 43 3.02 -25.35 3.28
CA ASN A 43 2.25 -25.80 4.44
C ASN A 43 2.42 -24.84 5.62
N ARG A 44 3.64 -24.34 5.85
CA ARG A 44 3.91 -23.37 6.91
C ARG A 44 3.30 -21.99 6.65
N ALA A 45 3.26 -21.54 5.39
CA ALA A 45 2.62 -20.29 5.02
C ALA A 45 1.10 -20.36 5.24
N GLY A 46 0.47 -21.49 4.89
CA GLY A 46 -0.96 -21.74 5.12
C GLY A 46 -1.35 -21.80 6.60
N GLN A 47 -0.42 -22.11 7.51
CA GLN A 47 -0.66 -22.07 8.96
C GLN A 47 -0.54 -20.65 9.55
N LYS A 48 0.07 -19.71 8.83
CA LYS A 48 0.39 -18.35 9.32
C LYS A 48 -0.28 -17.31 8.45
N LEU A 49 -1.60 -17.44 8.32
CA LEU A 49 -2.40 -16.53 7.53
C LEU A 49 -2.77 -15.31 8.36
N MET A 50 -2.74 -14.16 7.71
CA MET A 50 -3.05 -12.86 8.25
C MET A 50 -4.18 -12.26 7.42
N ARG A 51 -5.19 -11.72 8.11
CA ARG A 51 -6.27 -10.96 7.47
C ARG A 51 -5.78 -9.54 7.24
N VAL A 52 -5.96 -9.05 6.02
CA VAL A 52 -5.62 -7.71 5.56
C VAL A 52 -6.90 -7.01 5.18
N GLU A 53 -7.14 -5.87 5.81
CA GLU A 53 -8.28 -5.02 5.48
C GLU A 53 -8.03 -4.29 4.16
N ARG A 54 -9.10 -4.14 3.37
CA ARG A 54 -9.04 -3.52 2.04
C ARG A 54 -10.20 -2.55 1.89
N HIS A 55 -9.91 -1.34 1.42
CA HIS A 55 -10.94 -0.38 1.03
C HIS A 55 -11.59 -0.85 -0.28
N GLU A 56 -12.92 -0.96 -0.26
CA GLU A 56 -13.74 -1.35 -1.42
C GLU A 56 -13.20 -2.60 -2.15
N ASN A 57 -12.58 -3.52 -1.41
CA ASN A 57 -11.96 -4.75 -1.91
C ASN A 57 -10.89 -4.59 -3.01
N HIS A 58 -10.29 -3.39 -3.18
CA HIS A 58 -9.30 -3.16 -4.24
C HIS A 58 -7.99 -2.52 -3.77
N THR A 59 -7.99 -1.68 -2.74
CA THR A 59 -6.82 -0.92 -2.27
C THR A 59 -6.69 -0.96 -0.74
N VAL A 60 -5.60 -0.39 -0.23
CA VAL A 60 -5.34 -0.16 1.21
C VAL A 60 -6.20 0.98 1.78
N LEU A 61 -6.36 1.04 3.11
CA LEU A 61 -7.23 2.01 3.77
C LEU A 61 -6.68 3.44 3.74
N HIS A 62 -5.39 3.62 4.02
CA HIS A 62 -4.69 4.89 4.00
C HIS A 62 -3.22 4.69 3.59
N ASP A 63 -2.55 5.81 3.32
CA ASP A 63 -1.13 5.83 3.03
C ASP A 63 -0.33 5.48 4.29
N PHE A 64 0.68 4.63 4.16
CA PHE A 64 1.50 4.25 5.30
C PHE A 64 2.97 4.10 4.92
N HIS A 65 3.81 4.38 5.90
CA HIS A 65 5.24 4.08 5.86
C HIS A 65 5.52 2.93 6.82
N ALA A 66 6.20 1.89 6.33
CA ALA A 66 6.59 0.74 7.14
C ALA A 66 8.06 0.38 6.96
N ASN A 67 8.65 -0.17 8.02
CA ASN A 67 10.03 -0.64 8.00
C ASN A 67 10.17 -2.01 8.68
N PHE A 68 11.11 -2.80 8.19
CA PHE A 68 11.53 -4.03 8.86
C PHE A 68 13.03 -4.24 8.66
N GLY A 69 13.77 -4.20 9.77
CA GLY A 69 15.22 -4.10 9.74
C GLY A 69 15.65 -2.86 8.96
N LYS A 70 16.50 -3.03 7.94
CA LYS A 70 16.96 -1.92 7.07
C LYS A 70 16.04 -1.63 5.88
N SER A 71 15.03 -2.46 5.62
CA SER A 71 14.12 -2.27 4.48
C SER A 71 12.99 -1.32 4.86
N ARG A 72 12.81 -0.24 4.09
CA ARG A 72 11.75 0.75 4.24
C ARG A 72 10.88 0.79 2.98
N ILE A 73 9.60 1.01 3.17
CA ILE A 73 8.60 1.03 2.10
C ILE A 73 7.56 2.09 2.40
N ASN A 74 7.25 2.89 1.37
CA ASN A 74 6.22 3.92 1.40
C ASN A 74 5.11 3.44 0.46
N VAL A 75 3.91 3.32 1.00
CA VAL A 75 2.74 2.81 0.30
C VAL A 75 1.69 3.89 0.26
N HIS A 76 1.18 4.15 -0.93
CA HIS A 76 0.11 5.09 -1.18
C HIS A 76 -1.12 4.36 -1.71
N LYS A 77 -2.28 4.72 -1.16
CA LYS A 77 -3.60 4.33 -1.65
C LYS A 77 -3.76 4.85 -3.07
N ALA A 78 -4.29 4.00 -3.95
CA ALA A 78 -4.55 4.34 -5.33
C ALA A 78 -6.04 4.24 -5.65
N PRO A 79 -6.57 5.08 -6.57
CA PRO A 79 -7.94 4.98 -7.04
C PRO A 79 -8.14 3.72 -7.91
N LYS A 80 -9.40 3.37 -8.17
CA LYS A 80 -9.75 2.23 -9.02
C LYS A 80 -9.19 2.40 -10.43
N GLY A 81 -8.59 1.34 -10.96
CA GLY A 81 -8.05 1.34 -12.34
C GLY A 81 -6.63 1.88 -12.45
N PHE A 82 -5.96 2.19 -11.34
CA PHE A 82 -4.55 2.59 -11.33
C PHE A 82 -3.61 1.39 -11.57
N GLY A 83 -4.01 0.21 -11.09
CA GLY A 83 -3.23 -1.02 -11.12
C GLY A 83 -2.10 -1.07 -10.08
N LEU A 84 -1.21 -2.05 -10.22
CA LEU A 84 -0.11 -2.29 -9.29
C LEU A 84 1.19 -1.66 -9.81
N VAL A 85 1.55 -0.50 -9.27
CA VAL A 85 2.82 0.18 -9.54
C VAL A 85 3.73 0.03 -8.32
N CYS A 86 4.42 -1.11 -8.28
CA CYS A 86 5.26 -1.47 -7.14
C CYS A 86 6.41 -2.42 -7.53
N HIS A 87 7.29 -2.71 -6.56
CA HIS A 87 8.36 -3.69 -6.75
C HIS A 87 7.79 -5.09 -7.04
N ARG A 88 8.42 -5.86 -7.96
CA ARG A 88 7.96 -7.18 -8.43
C ARG A 88 7.46 -8.14 -7.33
N ALA A 89 8.16 -8.20 -6.20
CA ALA A 89 7.77 -9.09 -5.10
C ALA A 89 6.49 -8.62 -4.40
N ILE A 90 6.31 -7.31 -4.25
CA ILE A 90 5.09 -6.72 -3.68
C ILE A 90 3.93 -6.93 -4.64
N LYS A 91 4.18 -6.79 -5.95
CA LYS A 91 3.17 -7.07 -6.97
C LYS A 91 2.60 -8.49 -6.82
N SER A 92 3.46 -9.51 -6.73
CA SER A 92 3.02 -10.89 -6.50
C SER A 92 2.31 -11.08 -5.15
N ILE A 93 2.72 -10.37 -4.10
CA ILE A 93 2.01 -10.41 -2.81
C ILE A 93 0.60 -9.83 -2.95
N CYS A 94 0.46 -8.68 -3.61
CA CYS A 94 -0.82 -8.02 -3.84
C CYS A 94 -1.76 -8.90 -4.68
N GLU A 95 -1.25 -9.55 -5.73
CA GLU A 95 -2.03 -10.49 -6.55
C GLU A 95 -2.58 -11.66 -5.71
N VAL A 96 -1.75 -12.21 -4.82
CA VAL A 96 -2.11 -13.35 -3.96
C VAL A 96 -3.08 -12.95 -2.84
N ILE A 97 -2.98 -11.72 -2.32
CA ILE A 97 -3.89 -11.19 -1.29
C ILE A 97 -5.20 -10.68 -1.91
N GLY A 98 -5.18 -10.21 -3.16
CA GLY A 98 -6.32 -9.57 -3.82
C GLY A 98 -6.34 -8.04 -3.74
N ILE A 99 -5.17 -7.39 -3.63
CA ILE A 99 -5.04 -5.94 -3.78
C ILE A 99 -4.82 -5.66 -5.27
N LYS A 100 -5.67 -4.84 -5.87
CA LYS A 100 -5.69 -4.56 -7.32
C LYS A 100 -4.98 -3.25 -7.65
N ASP A 101 -5.15 -2.23 -6.80
CA ASP A 101 -4.61 -0.89 -7.03
C ASP A 101 -3.70 -0.51 -5.86
N LEU A 102 -2.44 -0.19 -6.18
CA LEU A 102 -1.46 0.21 -5.18
C LEU A 102 -0.27 0.92 -5.82
N HIS A 103 0.18 2.02 -5.22
CA HIS A 103 1.51 2.57 -5.49
C HIS A 103 2.42 2.30 -4.30
N ALA A 104 3.49 1.54 -4.50
CA ALA A 104 4.43 1.25 -3.42
C ALA A 104 5.87 1.43 -3.88
N LYS A 105 6.58 2.32 -3.20
CA LYS A 105 7.98 2.61 -3.46
C LYS A 105 8.83 2.05 -2.33
N LYS A 106 9.77 1.18 -2.70
CA LYS A 106 10.83 0.76 -1.78
C LYS A 106 11.89 1.86 -1.74
N GLU A 107 12.26 2.30 -0.53
CA GLU A 107 13.36 3.25 -0.37
C GLU A 107 14.74 2.59 -0.54
N ALA A 108 15.75 3.40 -0.83
CA ALA A 108 17.11 2.94 -1.04
C ALA A 108 17.65 2.27 0.23
N CYS A 109 17.90 0.96 0.14
CA CYS A 109 18.51 0.17 1.19
C CYS A 109 19.73 -0.55 0.64
N ALA A 110 20.85 -0.49 1.37
CA ALA A 110 22.13 -1.06 0.96
C ALA A 110 22.09 -2.58 0.72
N ARG A 111 21.16 -3.32 1.36
CA ARG A 111 21.01 -4.77 1.16
C ARG A 111 19.64 -5.11 0.57
N LYS A 112 19.64 -5.71 -0.63
CA LYS A 112 18.44 -6.09 -1.39
C LYS A 112 17.82 -7.40 -0.85
N THR A 113 17.29 -7.39 0.37
CA THR A 113 16.62 -8.57 0.94
C THR A 113 15.11 -8.54 0.69
N VAL A 114 14.60 -9.46 -0.15
CA VAL A 114 13.16 -9.59 -0.45
C VAL A 114 12.35 -10.02 0.78
N GLN A 115 12.92 -10.86 1.65
CA GLN A 115 12.26 -11.31 2.87
C GLN A 115 11.92 -10.15 3.82
N ASN A 116 12.86 -9.22 4.01
CA ASN A 116 12.64 -8.06 4.88
C ASN A 116 11.64 -7.08 4.26
N LEU A 117 11.68 -6.90 2.94
CA LEU A 117 10.67 -6.11 2.23
C LEU A 117 9.27 -6.69 2.41
N THR A 118 9.13 -8.02 2.29
CA THR A 118 7.84 -8.71 2.48
C THR A 118 7.32 -8.51 3.90
N LYS A 119 8.19 -8.69 4.90
CA LYS A 119 7.85 -8.47 6.31
C LYS A 119 7.45 -7.02 6.59
N ALA A 120 8.18 -6.04 6.05
CA ALA A 120 7.85 -4.62 6.19
C ALA A 120 6.47 -4.32 5.59
N PHE A 121 6.18 -4.88 4.42
CA PHE A 121 4.90 -4.69 3.76
C PHE A 121 3.73 -5.28 4.56
N PHE A 122 3.83 -6.54 5.00
CA PHE A 122 2.81 -7.15 5.85
C PHE A 122 2.64 -6.44 7.19
N LEU A 123 3.73 -5.96 7.80
CA LEU A 123 3.67 -5.17 9.03
C LEU A 123 2.90 -3.87 8.83
N GLY A 124 3.11 -3.19 7.70
CA GLY A 124 2.36 -1.99 7.35
C GLY A 124 0.89 -2.27 7.09
N LEU A 125 0.58 -3.35 6.35
CA LEU A 125 -0.80 -3.78 6.10
C LEU A 125 -1.56 -4.10 7.39
N LEU A 126 -0.91 -4.76 8.36
CA LEU A 126 -1.51 -5.11 9.65
C LEU A 126 -1.68 -3.92 10.61
N ARG A 127 -0.92 -2.85 10.41
CA ARG A 127 -1.01 -1.63 11.23
C ARG A 127 -2.01 -0.63 10.69
N GLN A 128 -2.72 -0.97 9.61
CA GLN A 128 -3.77 -0.12 9.09
C GLN A 128 -4.92 -0.10 10.10
N LYS A 129 -5.25 1.11 10.54
CA LYS A 129 -6.48 1.43 11.24
C LYS A 129 -7.67 1.42 10.28
N SER A 130 -8.76 0.81 10.73
CA SER A 130 -10.04 0.84 10.03
C SER A 130 -10.64 2.25 10.05
N TYR A 131 -11.54 2.57 9.12
CA TYR A 131 -12.20 3.89 9.11
C TYR A 131 -13.03 4.13 10.36
N GLN A 132 -13.60 3.06 10.92
CA GLN A 132 -14.33 3.10 12.18
C GLN A 132 -13.40 3.46 13.34
N GLU A 133 -12.28 2.76 13.47
CA GLU A 133 -11.26 3.05 14.49
C GLU A 133 -10.76 4.50 14.40
N MET A 134 -10.49 4.99 13.18
CA MET A 134 -10.07 6.38 12.96
C MET A 134 -11.15 7.39 13.41
N SER A 135 -12.42 7.09 13.14
CA SER A 135 -13.55 7.94 13.53
C SER A 135 -13.75 7.93 15.04
N ASP A 136 -13.66 6.77 15.69
CA ASP A 136 -13.78 6.63 17.14
C ASP A 136 -12.62 7.33 17.89
N GLU A 137 -11.39 7.25 17.38
CA GLU A 137 -10.22 7.94 17.97
C GLU A 137 -10.33 9.45 17.88
N THR A 138 -10.74 9.96 16.72
CA THR A 138 -10.89 11.41 16.50
C THR A 138 -12.19 11.96 17.07
N LYS A 139 -13.17 11.07 17.31
CA LYS A 139 -14.56 11.39 17.67
C LYS A 139 -15.25 12.31 16.67
N LEU A 140 -14.87 12.19 15.40
CA LEU A 140 -15.37 12.99 14.28
C LEU A 140 -15.89 12.10 13.16
N LEU A 141 -16.81 12.63 12.37
CA LEU A 141 -17.33 12.00 11.16
C LEU A 141 -16.23 11.90 10.10
N LEU A 142 -15.97 10.69 9.59
CA LEU A 142 -15.02 10.51 8.51
C LEU A 142 -15.73 10.64 7.16
N VAL A 143 -15.35 11.65 6.39
CA VAL A 143 -15.97 11.96 5.10
C VAL A 143 -14.95 11.81 3.96
N GLU A 144 -15.27 10.98 2.97
CA GLU A 144 -14.55 10.89 1.71
C GLU A 144 -14.98 12.03 0.77
N ARG A 145 -13.99 12.73 0.21
CA ARG A 145 -14.19 13.71 -0.87
C ARG A 145 -13.46 13.23 -2.10
N ASN A 146 -14.19 12.67 -3.06
CA ASN A 146 -13.61 12.19 -4.31
C ASN A 146 -13.81 13.23 -5.44
N PRO A 147 -12.76 13.70 -6.12
CA PRO A 147 -12.88 14.59 -7.27
C PRO A 147 -13.73 14.02 -8.41
N ASP A 148 -13.74 12.69 -8.59
CA ASP A 148 -14.53 12.02 -9.63
C ASP A 148 -16.04 12.19 -9.42
N ARG A 149 -16.46 12.45 -8.17
CA ARG A 149 -17.86 12.69 -7.78
C ARG A 149 -18.13 14.16 -7.51
N LEU A 150 -17.46 15.07 -8.23
CA LEU A 150 -17.62 16.52 -8.06
C LEU A 150 -17.34 17.01 -6.61
N GLY A 151 -16.63 16.21 -5.82
CA GLY A 151 -16.33 16.51 -4.43
C GLY A 151 -17.52 16.41 -3.46
N PHE A 152 -18.63 15.77 -3.86
CA PHE A 152 -19.75 15.50 -2.94
C PHE A 152 -19.27 14.66 -1.74
N PRO A 153 -19.60 15.08 -0.50
CA PRO A 153 -19.16 14.39 0.69
C PRO A 153 -19.86 13.04 0.81
N ARG A 154 -19.07 11.96 0.94
CA ARG A 154 -19.58 10.63 1.29
C ARG A 154 -19.14 10.27 2.69
N LEU A 155 -20.09 9.93 3.54
CA LEU A 155 -19.79 9.42 4.86
C LEU A 155 -19.19 8.01 4.79
N LEU A 156 -18.03 7.81 5.41
CA LEU A 156 -17.34 6.52 5.50
C LEU A 156 -17.58 5.84 6.84
N ALA A 157 -17.50 6.60 7.93
CA ALA A 157 -17.66 6.09 9.29
C ALA A 157 -18.20 7.19 10.21
N GLU A 158 -18.98 6.76 11.20
CA GLU A 158 -19.50 7.59 12.27
C GLU A 158 -18.87 7.17 13.60
N PRO A 159 -18.52 8.12 14.50
CA PRO A 159 -17.96 7.77 15.78
C PRO A 159 -19.07 7.21 16.69
N SER A 160 -18.70 6.24 17.52
CA SER A 160 -19.62 5.67 18.52
C SER A 160 -20.11 6.72 19.51
N GLU A 161 -19.26 7.68 19.86
CA GLU A 161 -19.56 8.82 20.73
C GLU A 161 -19.11 10.13 20.06
N PRO A 162 -20.01 10.88 19.40
CA PRO A 162 -19.66 12.16 18.78
C PRO A 162 -19.45 13.27 19.82
N ILE A 163 -18.41 14.09 19.63
CA ILE A 163 -18.24 15.34 20.40
C ILE A 163 -19.09 16.44 19.73
N PRO A 164 -19.76 17.33 20.49
CA PRO A 164 -20.36 18.56 19.94
C PRO A 164 -19.34 19.44 19.21
N ASP A 165 -19.78 20.24 18.24
CA ASP A 165 -18.97 20.94 17.23
C ASP A 165 -17.83 21.86 17.74
N GLU A 166 -17.72 22.12 19.04
CA GLU A 166 -16.88 23.17 19.63
C GLU A 166 -15.37 22.84 19.73
N LYS A 167 -14.88 21.66 19.29
CA LYS A 167 -13.48 21.23 19.48
C LYS A 167 -12.72 20.89 18.19
N ILE A 168 -12.92 21.63 17.11
CA ILE A 168 -12.17 21.41 15.86
C ILE A 168 -10.94 22.33 15.82
N GLY A 169 -9.97 22.05 16.69
CA GLY A 169 -8.67 22.72 16.71
C GLY A 169 -7.55 21.70 16.77
N HIS A 170 -7.17 21.12 15.63
CA HIS A 170 -5.97 20.27 15.59
C HIS A 170 -4.73 21.18 15.65
N VAL A 171 -4.01 21.15 16.77
CA VAL A 171 -2.67 21.75 16.85
C VAL A 171 -1.74 20.93 15.96
N PRO A 172 -1.18 21.49 14.87
CA PRO A 172 -0.33 20.71 13.96
C PRO A 172 0.84 20.09 14.73
N ASP A 173 1.07 18.79 14.49
CA ASP A 173 2.08 17.99 15.17
C ASP A 173 3.49 18.59 15.01
N PHE A 174 4.39 18.41 15.97
CA PHE A 174 5.74 19.01 15.98
C PHE A 174 6.54 18.63 14.73
N GLN A 175 6.30 17.43 14.16
CA GLN A 175 6.87 17.06 12.85
C GLN A 175 6.34 17.94 11.71
N SER A 176 5.03 18.15 11.61
CA SER A 176 4.42 19.09 10.65
C SER A 176 4.96 20.52 10.81
N TYR A 177 5.21 20.94 12.06
CA TYR A 177 5.81 22.22 12.39
C TYR A 177 7.29 22.31 11.97
N CYS A 178 8.12 21.34 12.33
CA CYS A 178 9.56 21.30 12.00
C CYS A 178 9.83 21.14 10.51
N PHE A 179 8.99 20.39 9.79
CA PHE A 179 9.08 20.31 8.32
C PHE A 179 8.42 21.50 7.61
N GLY A 180 7.88 22.49 8.35
CA GLY A 180 7.26 23.69 7.80
C GLY A 180 6.08 23.40 6.86
N GLY A 181 5.27 22.38 7.18
CA GLY A 181 4.20 21.91 6.31
C GLY A 181 4.66 21.19 5.03
N ARG A 182 5.94 20.87 4.88
CA ARG A 182 6.43 20.10 3.72
C ARG A 182 6.04 18.63 3.87
N VAL A 183 4.91 18.29 3.27
CA VAL A 183 4.54 16.93 2.83
C VAL A 183 5.73 16.31 2.08
N GLU A 184 5.95 14.98 2.19
CA GLU A 184 6.94 14.28 1.36
C GLU A 184 6.86 14.82 -0.08
N HIS A 185 7.98 15.29 -0.64
CA HIS A 185 7.98 15.86 -1.98
C HIS A 185 7.70 14.77 -3.01
N VAL A 186 6.42 14.54 -3.29
CA VAL A 186 5.99 13.76 -4.44
C VAL A 186 6.46 14.53 -5.67
N LYS A 187 7.51 14.05 -6.34
CA LYS A 187 7.91 14.61 -7.64
C LYS A 187 6.67 14.60 -8.52
N LYS A 188 6.22 15.81 -8.93
CA LYS A 188 5.16 15.93 -9.94
C LYS A 188 5.60 15.07 -11.14
N LYS A 189 4.72 14.17 -11.60
CA LYS A 189 4.97 13.48 -12.87
C LYS A 189 5.15 14.59 -13.91
N ASP A 190 6.28 14.58 -14.61
CA ASP A 190 6.47 15.49 -15.73
C ASP A 190 5.29 15.32 -16.68
N SER A 191 4.66 16.42 -17.05
CA SER A 191 3.65 16.37 -18.10
C SER A 191 4.29 15.82 -19.36
N GLN A 192 3.57 14.94 -20.07
CA GLN A 192 4.04 14.46 -21.37
C GLN A 192 4.45 15.67 -22.21
N TRP A 193 5.62 15.59 -22.86
CA TRP A 193 6.28 16.73 -23.51
C TRP A 193 5.35 17.54 -24.42
N TYR A 194 4.45 16.86 -25.14
CA TYR A 194 3.50 17.49 -26.07
C TYR A 194 2.45 18.38 -25.40
N LYS A 195 2.17 18.18 -24.09
CA LYS A 195 1.22 19.03 -23.35
C LYS A 195 1.71 20.48 -23.18
N LYS A 196 3.00 20.73 -23.42
CA LYS A 196 3.62 22.06 -23.39
C LYS A 196 3.53 22.80 -24.73
N LEU A 197 3.15 22.11 -25.81
CA LEU A 197 3.06 22.70 -27.14
C LEU A 197 1.76 23.52 -27.29
N PRO A 198 1.77 24.65 -28.04
CA PRO A 198 0.57 25.42 -28.34
C PRO A 198 -0.55 24.57 -28.99
N GLY A 199 -0.17 23.60 -29.83
CA GLY A 199 -1.13 22.72 -30.49
C GLY A 199 -1.97 21.87 -29.53
N TRP A 200 -1.42 21.50 -28.36
CA TRP A 200 -2.18 20.78 -27.34
C TRP A 200 -3.25 21.66 -26.69
N GLN A 201 -2.97 22.95 -26.49
CA GLN A 201 -3.98 23.89 -25.99
C GLN A 201 -5.11 24.08 -27.01
N THR A 202 -4.78 24.15 -28.31
CA THR A 202 -5.77 24.18 -29.39
C THR A 202 -6.63 22.91 -29.41
N HIS A 203 -6.00 21.74 -29.23
CA HIS A 203 -6.71 20.46 -29.10
C HIS A 203 -7.69 20.47 -27.92
N LEU A 204 -7.23 20.83 -26.72
CA LEU A 204 -8.07 20.92 -25.53
C LEU A 204 -9.26 21.88 -25.72
N LYS A 205 -9.03 23.05 -26.33
CA LYS A 205 -10.10 24.01 -26.65
C LYS A 205 -11.11 23.42 -27.62
N ARG A 206 -10.67 22.64 -28.62
CA ARG A 206 -11.53 21.98 -29.61
C ARG A 206 -12.35 20.83 -29.02
N THR A 207 -11.77 20.07 -28.10
CA THR A 207 -12.42 18.92 -27.46
C THR A 207 -13.19 19.25 -26.20
N HIS A 208 -13.20 20.52 -25.76
CA HIS A 208 -13.86 20.93 -24.52
C HIS A 208 -15.39 20.71 -24.62
N PRO A 209 -16.04 20.01 -23.67
CA PRO A 209 -17.46 19.67 -23.75
C PRO A 209 -18.38 20.90 -23.93
N PHE A 210 -17.97 22.03 -23.35
CA PHE A 210 -18.72 23.29 -23.34
C PHE A 210 -18.41 24.23 -24.52
N ARG A 211 -17.60 23.81 -25.50
CA ARG A 211 -17.21 24.67 -26.62
C ARG A 211 -18.38 25.02 -27.55
N ASN A 212 -19.30 24.06 -27.75
CA ASN A 212 -20.42 24.19 -28.67
C ASN A 212 -21.76 24.40 -27.94
N MET A 213 -21.72 24.81 -26.67
CA MET A 213 -22.95 25.24 -26.01
C MET A 213 -23.35 26.63 -26.54
N PRO A 214 -24.64 26.86 -26.82
CA PRO A 214 -25.14 28.15 -27.28
C PRO A 214 -24.99 29.24 -26.22
#